data_AF-X1EPS5-F1
#
_entry.id   AF-X1EPS5-F1
#
_cell.length_a   1.000
_cell.length_b   1.000
_cell.length_c   1.000
_cell.angle_alpha   90.00
_cell.angle_beta   90.00
_cell.angle_gamma   90.00
#
_symmetry.space_group_name_H-M   'P 1'
#
loop_
_entity.id
_entity.type
_entity.pdbx_description
1 polymer ?
#
loop_
_entity_poly.entity_id
_entity_poly.type
_entity_poly.pdbx_seq_one_letter_code
_entity_poly.pdbx_strand_id
1 'polypeptide(L)'
;LHPLLHFDGVVSDEKKSLQPKFDPYLIYRRNQKNIEDFADLSGLSYGLTQQLLFKHPKDQLPKISLPKPQKEELSFSMADQESASVELKCGWLSFSEYAEKCNLALELVEIEAGEGKLGPVFEHPKTGKDVIIWPPEMQLKPLSALPEPGKYIMVATIETKAEAPLTLDPADIDGFEQIQKSYLFLAHSIGKPDEVAIRAEEMLNQSCFLLQWAIFEVFLRSTIQELIKRHPSKIASGNRGKKSTLNYEEILEMTSKFSSVENLR
;
A
#
# COMPACT_ATOMS: atom_id res chain seq x y z
N LEU A 1 0.12 -50.28 -20.88
CA LEU A 1 1.25 -51.20 -20.69
C LEU A 1 1.57 -51.23 -19.20
N HIS A 2 1.18 -52.33 -18.55
CA HIS A 2 1.36 -52.74 -17.15
C HIS A 2 2.83 -52.70 -16.65
N PRO A 3 3.15 -52.96 -15.36
CA PRO A 3 2.32 -53.11 -14.13
C PRO A 3 2.93 -52.42 -12.87
N LEU A 4 2.14 -51.96 -11.88
CA LEU A 4 1.80 -52.67 -10.63
C LEU A 4 2.84 -53.68 -10.12
N LEU A 5 3.69 -53.26 -9.19
CA LEU A 5 4.45 -54.17 -8.33
C LEU A 5 3.83 -54.19 -6.92
N HIS A 6 3.06 -55.25 -6.67
CA HIS A 6 2.85 -55.79 -5.34
C HIS A 6 4.17 -56.35 -4.82
N PHE A 7 4.56 -55.97 -3.61
CA PHE A 7 5.48 -56.75 -2.78
C PHE A 7 4.82 -56.95 -1.42
N ASP A 8 4.16 -58.09 -1.27
CA ASP A 8 3.87 -58.66 0.04
C ASP A 8 5.18 -59.22 0.60
N GLY A 9 5.64 -58.58 1.67
CA GLY A 9 6.75 -59.04 2.49
C GLY A 9 6.38 -58.87 3.95
N VAL A 10 5.57 -59.80 4.47
CA VAL A 10 5.42 -60.02 5.91
C VAL A 10 6.77 -60.51 6.42
N VAL A 11 7.34 -59.81 7.41
CA VAL A 11 8.00 -60.34 8.62
C VAL A 11 8.63 -59.16 9.35
N SER A 12 7.98 -58.74 10.43
CA SER A 12 8.50 -58.72 11.80
C SER A 12 7.84 -57.60 12.59
N ASP A 13 7.14 -58.01 13.65
CA ASP A 13 6.67 -57.16 14.74
C ASP A 13 7.87 -56.49 15.42
N GLU A 14 8.41 -55.44 14.81
CA GLU A 14 9.21 -54.48 15.53
C GLU A 14 8.25 -53.63 16.35
N LYS A 15 8.26 -53.90 17.66
CA LYS A 15 7.69 -53.08 18.74
C LYS A 15 7.70 -51.60 18.35
N LYS A 16 6.59 -51.11 17.79
CA LYS A 16 6.30 -49.67 17.74
C LYS A 16 6.28 -49.22 19.19
N SER A 17 7.38 -48.64 19.63
CA SER A 17 7.44 -47.92 20.89
C SER A 17 6.23 -46.99 20.90
N LEU A 18 5.27 -47.27 21.78
CA LEU A 18 4.17 -46.36 22.07
C LEU A 18 4.80 -45.17 22.78
N GLN A 19 5.44 -44.31 22.00
CA GLN A 19 5.91 -43.02 22.47
C GLN A 19 4.67 -42.31 23.01
N PRO A 20 4.69 -41.82 24.27
CA PRO A 20 3.57 -41.05 24.78
C PRO A 20 3.39 -39.83 23.86
N LYS A 21 2.26 -39.80 23.13
CA LYS A 21 1.91 -38.66 22.28
C LYS A 21 1.64 -37.47 23.19
N PHE A 22 2.61 -36.54 23.25
CA PHE A 22 2.41 -35.27 23.90
C PHE A 22 1.73 -34.32 22.91
N ASP A 23 0.41 -34.27 22.97
CA ASP A 23 -0.42 -33.55 22.01
C ASP A 23 0.00 -32.09 21.79
N PRO A 24 0.37 -31.29 22.82
CA PRO A 24 0.86 -29.94 22.60
C PRO A 24 2.05 -29.87 21.64
N TYR A 25 3.00 -30.81 21.74
CA TYR A 25 4.18 -30.84 20.87
C TYR A 25 3.82 -31.28 19.44
N LEU A 26 2.90 -32.23 19.28
CA LEU A 26 2.43 -32.65 17.95
C LEU A 26 1.69 -31.50 17.23
N ILE A 27 0.87 -30.75 17.95
CA ILE A 27 0.19 -29.56 17.42
C ILE A 27 1.20 -28.48 17.05
N TYR A 28 2.17 -28.20 17.92
CA TYR A 28 3.25 -27.25 17.65
C TYR A 28 4.03 -27.61 16.38
N ARG A 29 4.49 -28.86 16.25
CA ARG A 29 5.22 -29.34 15.07
C ARG A 29 4.41 -29.24 13.78
N ARG A 30 3.12 -29.57 13.84
CA ARG A 30 2.23 -29.42 12.68
C ARG A 30 2.10 -27.96 12.26
N ASN A 31 1.88 -27.06 13.22
CA ASN A 31 1.75 -25.64 12.92
C ASN A 31 3.06 -25.03 12.42
N GLN A 32 4.19 -25.46 12.97
CA GLN A 32 5.51 -25.07 12.47
C GLN A 32 5.66 -25.44 11.00
N LYS A 33 5.37 -26.70 10.65
CA LYS A 33 5.42 -27.16 9.25
C LYS A 33 4.48 -26.35 8.35
N ASN A 34 3.26 -26.05 8.79
CA ASN A 34 2.33 -25.25 8.00
C ASN A 34 2.85 -23.83 7.74
N ILE A 35 3.60 -23.23 8.67
CA ILE A 35 4.22 -21.91 8.48
C ILE A 35 5.38 -21.99 7.50
N GLU A 36 6.19 -23.05 7.57
CA GLU A 36 7.26 -23.32 6.60
C GLU A 36 6.67 -23.51 5.19
N ASP A 37 5.64 -24.37 5.06
CA ASP A 37 4.93 -24.58 3.79
C ASP A 37 4.31 -23.27 3.26
N PHE A 38 3.77 -22.41 4.13
CA PHE A 38 3.27 -21.08 3.75
C PHE A 38 4.39 -20.17 3.22
N ALA A 39 5.53 -20.11 3.91
CA ALA A 39 6.66 -19.31 3.47
C ALA A 39 7.15 -19.74 2.08
N ASP A 40 7.31 -21.06 1.88
CA ASP A 40 7.76 -21.63 0.61
C ASP A 40 6.76 -21.36 -0.52
N LEU A 41 5.46 -21.60 -0.29
CA LEU A 41 4.42 -21.38 -1.29
C LEU A 41 4.29 -19.91 -1.67
N SER A 42 4.34 -19.00 -0.69
CA SER A 42 4.29 -17.57 -0.93
C SER A 42 5.54 -17.09 -1.67
N GLY A 43 6.73 -17.55 -1.28
CA GLY A 43 7.98 -17.24 -1.96
C GLY A 43 7.98 -17.69 -3.42
N LEU A 44 7.55 -18.94 -3.69
CA LEU A 44 7.41 -19.47 -5.05
C LEU A 44 6.40 -18.67 -5.88
N SER A 45 5.22 -18.40 -5.32
CA SER A 45 4.17 -17.64 -6.00
C SER A 45 4.64 -16.23 -6.37
N TYR A 46 5.36 -15.59 -5.44
CA TYR A 46 5.93 -14.27 -5.68
C TYR A 46 7.02 -14.32 -6.76
N GLY A 47 7.95 -15.27 -6.68
CA GLY A 47 9.00 -15.45 -7.69
C GLY A 47 8.44 -15.70 -9.10
N LEU A 48 7.38 -16.51 -9.22
CA LEU A 48 6.68 -16.71 -10.50
C LEU A 48 6.06 -15.41 -11.03
N THR A 49 5.44 -14.63 -10.14
CA THR A 49 4.83 -13.34 -10.49
C THR A 49 5.89 -12.34 -10.97
N GLN A 50 7.05 -12.30 -10.32
CA GLN A 50 8.17 -11.46 -10.76
C GLN A 50 8.71 -11.86 -12.13
N GLN A 51 8.87 -13.16 -12.39
CA GLN A 51 9.30 -13.62 -13.71
C GLN A 51 8.32 -13.18 -14.81
N LEU A 52 7.02 -13.17 -14.53
CA LEU A 52 6.01 -12.63 -15.44
C LEU A 52 6.17 -11.12 -15.65
N LEU A 53 6.49 -10.36 -14.60
CA LEU A 53 6.75 -8.91 -14.70
C LEU A 53 8.00 -8.59 -15.52
N PHE A 54 9.09 -9.35 -15.35
CA PHE A 54 10.31 -9.17 -16.15
C PHE A 54 10.12 -9.54 -17.62
N LYS A 55 9.32 -10.59 -17.89
CA LYS A 55 8.99 -11.00 -19.26
C LYS A 55 8.16 -9.96 -20.01
N HIS A 56 7.36 -9.16 -19.28
CA HIS A 56 6.47 -8.16 -19.84
C HIS A 56 6.79 -6.77 -19.27
N PRO A 57 7.78 -6.05 -19.84
CA PRO A 57 8.12 -4.71 -19.39
C PRO A 57 6.96 -3.74 -19.62
N LYS A 58 6.84 -2.75 -18.72
CA LYS A 58 5.74 -1.78 -18.68
C LYS A 58 5.48 -1.09 -20.02
N ASP A 59 6.54 -0.77 -20.75
CA ASP A 59 6.45 -0.03 -22.02
C ASP A 59 5.81 -0.83 -23.16
N GLN A 60 5.78 -2.17 -23.03
CA GLN A 60 5.16 -3.07 -24.00
C GLN A 60 3.71 -3.42 -23.63
N LEU A 61 3.24 -2.99 -22.46
CA LEU A 61 1.90 -3.27 -21.98
C LEU A 61 0.93 -2.15 -22.41
N PRO A 62 -0.31 -2.50 -22.81
CA PRO A 62 -1.33 -1.52 -23.13
C PRO A 62 -1.61 -0.65 -21.89
N LYS A 63 -1.59 0.68 -22.08
CA LYS A 63 -1.99 1.60 -21.01
C LYS A 63 -3.46 1.36 -20.69
N ILE A 64 -3.75 1.11 -19.43
CA ILE A 64 -5.11 0.99 -18.93
C ILE A 64 -5.72 2.39 -18.87
N SER A 65 -6.83 2.59 -19.56
CA SER A 65 -7.69 3.75 -19.31
C SER A 65 -8.62 3.41 -18.15
N LEU A 66 -8.37 3.99 -16.98
CA LEU A 66 -9.36 3.94 -15.90
C LEU A 66 -10.61 4.73 -16.35
N PRO A 67 -11.82 4.23 -16.05
CA PRO A 67 -13.03 5.00 -16.31
C PRO A 67 -12.95 6.32 -15.54
N LYS A 68 -13.45 7.41 -16.15
CA LYS A 68 -13.53 8.68 -15.44
C LYS A 68 -14.49 8.51 -14.25
N PRO A 69 -14.08 8.88 -13.04
CA PRO A 69 -14.94 8.76 -11.87
C PRO A 69 -16.22 9.57 -12.07
N GLN A 70 -17.35 8.98 -11.71
CA GLN A 70 -18.61 9.72 -11.71
C GLN A 70 -18.62 10.72 -10.55
N LYS A 71 -19.43 11.78 -10.64
CA LYS A 71 -19.49 12.83 -9.59
C LYS A 71 -19.82 12.27 -8.20
N GLU A 72 -20.53 11.16 -8.14
CA GLU A 72 -20.94 10.47 -6.91
C GLU A 72 -19.80 9.67 -6.25
N GLU A 73 -18.77 9.33 -7.02
CA GLU A 73 -17.59 8.54 -6.59
C GLU A 73 -16.41 9.44 -6.17
N LEU A 74 -16.54 10.76 -6.36
CA LEU A 74 -15.54 11.72 -5.92
C LEU A 74 -15.59 11.88 -4.40
N SER A 75 -14.43 11.87 -3.74
CA SER A 75 -14.38 12.17 -2.32
C SER A 75 -14.85 13.60 -2.05
N PHE A 76 -15.88 13.72 -1.21
CA PHE A 76 -16.36 15.00 -0.69
C PHE A 76 -15.53 15.52 0.48
N SER A 77 -14.54 14.76 0.95
CA SER A 77 -13.69 15.16 2.06
C SER A 77 -12.70 16.25 1.64
N MET A 78 -12.67 17.35 2.40
CA MET A 78 -11.67 18.42 2.22
C MET A 78 -10.23 17.91 2.40
N ALA A 79 -10.02 16.78 3.09
CA ALA A 79 -8.71 16.17 3.26
C ALA A 79 -8.19 15.46 1.99
N ASP A 80 -9.11 15.10 1.08
CA ASP A 80 -8.78 14.40 -0.18
C ASP A 80 -8.71 15.35 -1.38
N GLN A 81 -8.86 16.66 -1.11
CA GLN A 81 -8.79 17.74 -2.09
C GLN A 81 -7.52 18.55 -1.86
N GLU A 82 -6.60 18.50 -2.82
CA GLU A 82 -5.39 19.31 -2.80
C GLU A 82 -5.55 20.47 -3.80
N SER A 83 -5.32 21.71 -3.35
CA SER A 83 -5.31 22.87 -4.25
C SER A 83 -4.01 22.86 -5.05
N ALA A 84 -4.07 22.43 -6.31
CA ALA A 84 -2.88 22.32 -7.16
C ALA A 84 -2.38 23.69 -7.62
N SER A 85 -3.28 24.60 -7.97
CA SER A 85 -2.94 25.99 -8.26
C SER A 85 -4.12 26.93 -8.08
N VAL A 86 -3.83 28.19 -7.75
CA VAL A 86 -4.80 29.28 -7.79
C VAL A 86 -4.29 30.30 -8.79
N GLU A 87 -4.95 30.38 -9.93
CA GLU A 87 -4.57 31.28 -11.02
C GLU A 87 -5.58 32.41 -11.15
N LEU A 88 -5.07 33.62 -11.34
CA LEU A 88 -5.92 34.77 -11.62
C LEU A 88 -6.38 34.67 -13.06
N LYS A 89 -7.68 34.39 -13.27
CA LYS A 89 -8.25 34.24 -14.62
C LYS A 89 -8.62 35.58 -15.22
N CYS A 90 -9.13 36.51 -14.42
CA CYS A 90 -9.30 37.90 -14.84
C CYS A 90 -9.39 38.85 -13.65
N GLY A 91 -9.08 40.11 -13.88
CA GLY A 91 -9.39 41.17 -12.93
C GLY A 91 -8.88 42.53 -13.35
N TRP A 92 -9.31 43.53 -12.60
CA TRP A 92 -9.01 44.93 -12.86
C TRP A 92 -7.68 45.30 -12.23
N LEU A 93 -6.69 45.60 -13.07
CA LEU A 93 -5.34 45.98 -12.65
C LEU A 93 -5.11 47.46 -12.92
N SER A 94 -4.28 48.09 -12.09
CA SER A 94 -3.77 49.44 -12.40
C SER A 94 -2.85 49.41 -13.63
N PHE A 95 -2.65 50.56 -14.28
CA PHE A 95 -1.76 50.64 -15.45
C PHE A 95 -0.35 50.12 -15.17
N SER A 96 0.18 50.37 -13.97
CA SER A 96 1.48 49.84 -13.53
C SER A 96 1.48 48.30 -13.42
N GLU A 97 0.46 47.71 -12.79
CA GLU A 97 0.38 46.26 -12.61
C GLU A 97 0.09 45.53 -13.94
N TYR A 98 -0.66 46.19 -14.83
CA TYR A 98 -0.92 45.70 -16.19
C TYR A 98 0.35 45.72 -17.04
N ALA A 99 1.13 46.80 -16.98
CA ALA A 99 2.41 46.93 -17.66
C ALA A 99 3.41 45.86 -17.20
N GLU A 100 3.49 45.61 -15.89
CA GLU A 100 4.33 44.56 -15.31
C GLU A 100 3.90 43.16 -15.76
N LYS A 101 2.60 42.83 -15.73
CA LYS A 101 2.12 41.50 -16.15
C LYS A 101 2.26 41.22 -17.65
N CYS A 102 2.21 42.26 -18.47
CA CYS A 102 2.32 42.14 -19.92
C CYS A 102 3.73 42.44 -20.47
N ASN A 103 4.70 42.80 -19.61
CA ASN A 103 6.04 43.27 -20.00
C ASN A 103 6.00 44.43 -21.02
N LEU A 104 5.12 45.40 -20.81
CA LEU A 104 4.98 46.59 -21.65
C LEU A 104 5.50 47.83 -20.93
N ALA A 105 5.94 48.84 -21.69
CA ALA A 105 6.30 50.12 -21.12
C ALA A 105 5.05 50.86 -20.63
N LEU A 106 5.11 51.44 -19.43
CA LEU A 106 3.97 52.09 -18.77
C LEU A 106 3.39 53.23 -19.62
N GLU A 107 4.26 53.99 -20.29
CA GLU A 107 3.90 55.07 -21.22
C GLU A 107 3.07 54.57 -22.42
N LEU A 108 3.36 53.37 -22.92
CA LEU A 108 2.59 52.77 -24.02
C LEU A 108 1.20 52.32 -23.54
N VAL A 109 1.10 51.79 -22.32
CA VAL A 109 -0.18 51.39 -21.74
C VAL A 109 -1.09 52.59 -21.49
N GLU A 110 -0.55 53.72 -21.04
CA GLU A 110 -1.30 54.97 -20.85
C GLU A 110 -1.79 55.56 -22.18
N ILE A 111 -0.96 55.54 -23.22
CA ILE A 111 -1.33 56.00 -24.57
C ILE A 111 -2.40 55.08 -25.16
N GLU A 112 -2.22 53.76 -25.10
CA GLU A 112 -3.17 52.80 -25.66
C GLU A 112 -4.50 52.76 -24.90
N ALA A 113 -4.49 53.04 -23.60
CA ALA A 113 -5.68 53.23 -22.78
C ALA A 113 -6.40 54.54 -23.14
N GLY A 114 -5.67 55.65 -23.32
CA GLY A 114 -6.21 56.93 -23.76
C GLY A 114 -6.77 56.92 -25.19
N GLU A 115 -6.21 56.09 -26.06
CA GLU A 115 -6.72 55.83 -27.41
C GLU A 115 -7.89 54.83 -27.44
N GLY A 116 -8.26 54.23 -26.30
CA GLY A 116 -9.36 53.28 -26.18
C GLY A 116 -9.08 51.89 -26.77
N LYS A 117 -7.82 51.55 -27.07
CA LYS A 117 -7.41 50.26 -27.66
C LYS A 117 -7.41 49.12 -26.64
N LEU A 118 -7.24 49.42 -25.36
CA LEU A 118 -7.19 48.45 -24.25
C LEU A 118 -8.56 48.21 -23.58
N GLY A 119 -9.66 48.61 -24.23
CA GLY A 119 -11.02 48.44 -23.72
C GLY A 119 -11.46 49.53 -22.73
N PRO A 120 -12.55 49.31 -21.98
CA PRO A 120 -13.11 50.32 -21.09
C PRO A 120 -12.26 50.50 -19.83
N VAL A 121 -11.85 51.75 -19.57
CA VAL A 121 -11.13 52.18 -18.37
C VAL A 121 -12.15 52.62 -17.31
N PHE A 122 -12.01 52.13 -16.08
CA PHE A 122 -12.85 52.55 -14.95
C PHE A 122 -12.00 53.08 -13.81
N GLU A 123 -12.56 54.00 -13.03
CA GLU A 123 -11.96 54.41 -11.78
C GLU A 123 -12.19 53.35 -10.70
N HIS A 124 -11.13 52.94 -10.02
CA HIS A 124 -11.22 51.99 -8.93
C HIS A 124 -12.01 52.61 -7.75
N PRO A 125 -13.07 51.96 -7.24
CA PRO A 125 -14.01 52.52 -6.26
C PRO A 125 -13.45 52.82 -4.85
N LYS A 126 -12.14 52.62 -4.61
CA LYS A 126 -11.50 52.80 -3.30
C LYS A 126 -10.22 53.61 -3.37
N THR A 127 -9.46 53.46 -4.46
CA THR A 127 -8.17 54.13 -4.66
C THR A 127 -8.25 55.29 -5.64
N GLY A 128 -9.35 55.42 -6.40
CA GLY A 128 -9.52 56.49 -7.40
C GLY A 128 -8.52 56.40 -8.56
N LYS A 129 -7.88 55.25 -8.74
CA LYS A 129 -6.93 55.00 -9.82
C LYS A 129 -7.62 54.36 -11.00
N ASP A 130 -7.20 54.72 -12.20
CA ASP A 130 -7.69 54.09 -13.43
C ASP A 130 -7.23 52.64 -13.51
N VAL A 131 -8.18 51.75 -13.80
CA VAL A 131 -7.97 50.31 -13.90
C VAL A 131 -8.46 49.77 -15.23
N ILE A 132 -7.72 48.77 -15.74
CA ILE A 132 -8.01 48.06 -16.99
C ILE A 132 -8.18 46.58 -16.68
N ILE A 133 -9.06 45.92 -17.41
CA ILE A 133 -9.26 44.48 -17.30
C ILE A 133 -8.09 43.72 -17.94
N TRP A 134 -7.53 42.78 -17.17
CA TRP A 134 -6.57 41.78 -17.63
C TRP A 134 -7.22 40.39 -17.56
N PRO A 135 -6.95 39.46 -18.51
CA PRO A 135 -6.05 39.54 -19.66
C PRO A 135 -6.64 40.28 -20.89
N PRO A 136 -5.81 40.66 -21.89
CA PRO A 136 -6.22 41.39 -23.10
C PRO A 136 -7.39 40.74 -23.85
N GLU A 137 -7.45 39.41 -23.85
CA GLU A 137 -8.51 38.62 -24.48
C GLU A 137 -9.92 38.85 -23.88
N MET A 138 -9.98 39.31 -22.62
CA MET A 138 -11.24 39.57 -21.92
C MET A 138 -11.74 41.01 -22.12
N GLN A 139 -10.94 41.90 -22.72
CA GLN A 139 -11.31 43.29 -23.01
C GLN A 139 -12.43 43.41 -24.05
N LEU A 140 -12.59 42.40 -24.91
CA LEU A 140 -13.60 42.35 -25.96
C LEU A 140 -14.96 41.78 -25.49
N LYS A 141 -15.07 41.34 -24.23
CA LYS A 141 -16.29 40.72 -23.70
C LYS A 141 -17.28 41.75 -23.14
N PRO A 142 -18.60 41.48 -23.18
CA PRO A 142 -19.60 42.38 -22.63
C PRO A 142 -19.41 42.58 -21.13
N LEU A 143 -19.65 43.80 -20.64
CA LEU A 143 -19.47 44.21 -19.23
C LEU A 143 -20.18 43.30 -18.22
N SER A 144 -21.28 42.66 -18.60
CA SER A 144 -22.03 41.74 -17.74
C SER A 144 -21.29 40.43 -17.42
N ALA A 145 -20.28 40.06 -18.21
CA ALA A 145 -19.46 38.87 -18.01
C ALA A 145 -18.12 39.15 -17.32
N LEU A 146 -17.86 40.42 -16.98
CA LEU A 146 -16.65 40.88 -16.32
C LEU A 146 -16.89 41.09 -14.82
N PRO A 147 -15.85 40.93 -13.97
CA PRO A 147 -15.96 41.28 -12.56
C PRO A 147 -16.26 42.78 -12.41
N GLU A 148 -16.87 43.17 -11.28
CA GLU A 148 -17.01 44.60 -10.96
C GLU A 148 -15.64 45.30 -10.86
N PRO A 149 -15.54 46.60 -11.18
CA PRO A 149 -14.28 47.36 -11.09
C PRO A 149 -13.61 47.19 -9.71
N GLY A 150 -12.36 46.72 -9.71
CA GLY A 150 -11.58 46.44 -8.50
C GLY A 150 -11.76 45.05 -7.89
N LYS A 151 -12.54 44.15 -8.50
CA LYS A 151 -12.63 42.73 -8.14
C LYS A 151 -11.84 41.84 -9.11
N TYR A 152 -11.48 40.65 -8.64
CA TYR A 152 -10.73 39.63 -9.38
C TYR A 152 -11.50 38.32 -9.40
N ILE A 153 -11.41 37.58 -10.51
CA ILE A 153 -11.87 36.19 -10.62
C ILE A 153 -10.64 35.29 -10.59
N MET A 154 -10.55 34.48 -9.53
CA MET A 154 -9.55 33.44 -9.40
C MET A 154 -10.17 32.09 -9.79
N VAL A 155 -9.40 31.26 -10.49
CA VAL A 155 -9.74 29.86 -10.71
C VAL A 155 -8.78 29.03 -9.88
N ALA A 156 -9.33 28.25 -8.95
CA ALA A 156 -8.59 27.23 -8.24
C ALA A 156 -8.74 25.91 -9.00
N THR A 157 -7.62 25.30 -9.35
CA THR A 157 -7.58 23.91 -9.82
C THR A 157 -7.48 23.01 -8.60
N ILE A 158 -8.51 22.22 -8.35
CA ILE A 158 -8.55 21.27 -7.24
C ILE A 158 -8.29 19.88 -7.81
N GLU A 159 -7.26 19.22 -7.30
CA GLU A 159 -7.01 17.81 -7.55
C GLU A 159 -7.73 17.00 -6.47
N THR A 160 -8.67 16.15 -6.89
CA THR A 160 -9.44 15.29 -6.00
C THR A 160 -9.00 13.86 -6.19
N LYS A 161 -8.62 13.18 -5.10
CA LYS A 161 -8.37 11.73 -5.14
C LYS A 161 -9.70 11.01 -5.31
N ALA A 162 -9.76 10.08 -6.26
CA ALA A 162 -10.96 9.30 -6.56
C ALA A 162 -10.58 7.84 -6.74
N GLU A 163 -11.46 6.96 -6.28
CA GLU A 163 -11.35 5.53 -6.49
C GLU A 163 -12.30 5.16 -7.64
N ALA A 164 -11.79 4.41 -8.62
CA ALA A 164 -12.58 3.94 -9.75
C ALA A 164 -12.62 2.40 -9.73
N PRO A 165 -13.80 1.77 -9.74
CA PRO A 165 -13.89 0.33 -9.83
C PRO A 165 -13.41 -0.13 -11.21
N LEU A 166 -12.47 -1.09 -11.22
CA LEU A 166 -12.03 -1.77 -12.43
C LEU A 166 -12.67 -3.17 -12.45
N THR A 167 -13.72 -3.33 -13.25
CA THR A 167 -14.38 -4.63 -13.42
C THR A 167 -13.56 -5.49 -14.38
N LEU A 168 -12.87 -6.48 -13.84
CA LEU A 168 -12.14 -7.49 -14.61
C LEU A 168 -12.84 -8.82 -14.42
N ASP A 169 -13.35 -9.44 -15.50
CA ASP A 169 -13.97 -10.76 -15.43
C ASP A 169 -12.96 -11.84 -15.85
N PRO A 170 -12.35 -12.58 -14.89
CA PRO A 170 -11.38 -13.62 -15.22
C PRO A 170 -11.99 -14.83 -15.93
N ALA A 171 -13.33 -14.95 -16.01
CA ALA A 171 -14.02 -15.99 -16.77
C ALA A 171 -14.20 -15.64 -18.26
N ASP A 172 -13.94 -14.39 -18.65
CA ASP A 172 -13.96 -13.96 -20.06
C ASP A 172 -12.72 -14.48 -20.80
N ILE A 173 -12.88 -15.59 -21.50
CA ILE A 173 -11.81 -16.28 -22.24
C ILE A 173 -11.32 -15.42 -23.41
N ASP A 174 -12.20 -14.63 -24.02
CA ASP A 174 -11.87 -13.78 -25.18
C ASP A 174 -11.10 -12.52 -24.74
N GLY A 175 -11.32 -12.05 -23.51
CA GLY A 175 -10.64 -10.91 -22.88
C GLY A 175 -9.43 -11.26 -21.99
N PHE A 176 -9.18 -12.55 -21.71
CA PHE A 176 -8.21 -12.99 -20.69
C PHE A 176 -6.81 -12.39 -20.86
N GLU A 177 -6.28 -12.35 -22.09
CA GLU A 177 -4.94 -11.80 -22.35
C GLU A 177 -4.87 -10.29 -22.08
N GLN A 178 -5.94 -9.55 -22.36
CA GLN A 178 -6.03 -8.12 -22.03
C GLN A 178 -6.14 -7.90 -20.53
N ILE A 179 -6.89 -8.75 -19.83
CA ILE A 179 -7.00 -8.72 -18.37
C ILE A 179 -5.64 -9.00 -17.72
N GLN A 180 -4.93 -10.03 -18.18
CA GLN A 180 -3.58 -10.35 -17.71
C GLN A 180 -2.61 -9.18 -17.92
N LYS A 181 -2.62 -8.57 -19.11
CA LYS A 181 -1.79 -7.39 -19.41
C LYS A 181 -2.14 -6.19 -18.54
N SER A 182 -3.42 -6.01 -18.23
CA SER A 182 -3.90 -4.97 -17.31
C SER A 182 -3.39 -5.20 -15.89
N TYR A 183 -3.48 -6.42 -15.36
CA TYR A 183 -2.90 -6.75 -14.06
C TYR A 183 -1.40 -6.51 -14.00
N LEU A 184 -0.65 -6.90 -15.05
CA LEU A 184 0.79 -6.66 -15.12
C LEU A 184 1.12 -5.16 -15.16
N PHE A 185 0.34 -4.36 -15.89
CA PHE A 185 0.54 -2.91 -15.94
C PHE A 185 0.29 -2.26 -14.57
N LEU A 186 -0.76 -2.69 -13.86
CA LEU A 186 -1.04 -2.26 -12.49
C LEU A 186 0.06 -2.70 -11.52
N ALA A 187 0.57 -3.92 -11.64
CA ALA A 187 1.66 -4.38 -10.81
C ALA A 187 2.94 -3.54 -11.01
N HIS A 188 3.25 -3.12 -12.24
CA HIS A 188 4.31 -2.15 -12.55
C HIS A 188 4.02 -0.71 -12.09
N SER A 189 2.81 -0.41 -11.60
CA SER A 189 2.48 0.89 -11.00
C SER A 189 2.80 0.95 -9.50
N ILE A 190 2.96 -0.21 -8.83
CA ILE A 190 3.26 -0.32 -7.40
C ILE A 190 4.67 0.21 -7.07
N GLY A 191 5.62 0.03 -7.99
CA GLY A 191 7.01 0.47 -7.80
C GLY A 191 7.96 -0.26 -8.75
N LYS A 192 9.27 -0.11 -8.52
CA LYS A 192 10.26 -0.91 -9.27
C LYS A 192 10.20 -2.37 -8.82
N PRO A 193 10.17 -3.35 -9.73
CA PRO A 193 10.05 -4.77 -9.37
C PRO A 193 11.06 -5.25 -8.32
N ASP A 194 12.33 -4.83 -8.43
CA ASP A 194 13.40 -5.22 -7.50
C ASP A 194 13.21 -4.67 -6.09
N GLU A 195 12.81 -3.39 -5.97
CA GLU A 195 12.55 -2.75 -4.67
C GLU A 195 11.31 -3.34 -4.00
N VAL A 196 10.27 -3.62 -4.79
CA VAL A 196 9.06 -4.29 -4.32
C VAL A 196 9.36 -5.74 -3.90
N ALA A 197 10.32 -6.40 -4.56
CA ALA A 197 10.80 -7.74 -4.21
C ALA A 197 11.28 -7.84 -2.77
N ILE A 198 12.26 -6.99 -2.47
CA ILE A 198 12.95 -6.98 -1.19
C ILE A 198 11.93 -6.67 -0.10
N ARG A 199 11.06 -5.68 -0.33
CA ARG A 199 10.01 -5.32 0.62
C ARG A 199 9.00 -6.45 0.85
N ALA A 200 8.59 -7.16 -0.20
CA ALA A 200 7.66 -8.29 -0.08
C ALA A 200 8.27 -9.45 0.71
N GLU A 201 9.55 -9.76 0.47
CA GLU A 201 10.30 -10.77 1.20
C GLU A 201 10.46 -10.40 2.69
N GLU A 202 10.82 -9.15 2.98
CA GLU A 202 10.90 -8.64 4.35
C GLU A 202 9.56 -8.78 5.08
N MET A 203 8.45 -8.39 4.43
CA MET A 203 7.12 -8.53 5.01
C MET A 203 6.73 -9.99 5.24
N LEU A 204 7.06 -10.89 4.30
CA LEU A 204 6.82 -12.33 4.45
C LEU A 204 7.58 -12.88 5.65
N ASN A 205 8.89 -12.58 5.75
CA ASN A 205 9.75 -13.03 6.84
C ASN A 205 9.28 -12.50 8.21
N GLN A 206 8.93 -11.22 8.30
CA GLN A 206 8.35 -10.63 9.51
C GLN A 206 7.05 -11.34 9.92
N SER A 207 6.17 -11.62 8.95
CA SER A 207 4.90 -12.32 9.20
C SER A 207 5.13 -13.75 9.70
N CYS A 208 6.02 -14.49 9.04
CA CYS A 208 6.39 -15.85 9.44
C CYS A 208 7.01 -15.88 10.85
N PHE A 209 7.87 -14.92 11.18
CA PHE A 209 8.43 -14.79 12.53
C PHE A 209 7.33 -14.60 13.58
N LEU A 210 6.39 -13.70 13.34
CA LEU A 210 5.27 -13.46 14.26
C LEU A 210 4.40 -14.72 14.44
N LEU A 211 4.14 -15.45 13.36
CA LEU A 211 3.42 -16.73 13.42
C LEU A 211 4.19 -17.78 14.23
N GLN A 212 5.50 -17.92 13.99
CA GLN A 212 6.36 -18.84 14.74
C GLN A 212 6.38 -18.50 16.23
N TRP A 213 6.47 -17.20 16.57
CA TRP A 213 6.40 -16.74 17.94
C TRP A 213 5.05 -17.07 18.60
N ALA A 214 3.94 -16.78 17.91
CA ALA A 214 2.60 -17.06 18.40
C ALA A 214 2.37 -18.55 18.68
N ILE A 215 2.80 -19.44 17.76
CA ILE A 215 2.63 -20.89 17.98
C ILE A 215 3.53 -21.40 19.12
N PHE A 216 4.70 -20.79 19.33
CA PHE A 216 5.59 -21.11 20.44
C PHE A 216 4.96 -20.72 21.79
N GLU A 217 4.35 -19.53 21.90
CA GLU A 217 3.64 -19.13 23.12
C GLU A 217 2.46 -20.07 23.41
N VAL A 218 1.69 -20.44 22.40
CA VAL A 218 0.58 -21.41 22.53
C VAL A 218 1.10 -22.77 22.99
N PHE A 219 2.23 -23.23 22.45
CA PHE A 219 2.86 -24.46 22.86
C PHE A 219 3.29 -24.43 24.32
N LEU A 220 3.94 -23.36 24.78
CA LEU A 220 4.35 -23.21 26.18
C LEU A 220 3.14 -23.23 27.12
N ARG A 221 2.10 -22.43 26.82
CA ARG A 221 0.87 -22.39 27.63
C ARG A 221 0.20 -23.76 27.69
N SER A 222 0.06 -24.43 26.55
CA SER A 222 -0.55 -25.76 26.46
C SER A 222 0.27 -26.81 27.21
N THR A 223 1.60 -26.70 27.16
CA THR A 223 2.51 -27.58 27.89
C THR A 223 2.36 -27.42 29.40
N ILE A 224 2.35 -26.18 29.89
CA ILE A 224 2.14 -25.89 31.32
C ILE A 224 0.78 -26.43 31.77
N GLN A 225 -0.28 -26.19 31.00
CA GLN A 225 -1.62 -26.70 31.32
C GLN A 225 -1.64 -28.23 31.41
N GLU A 226 -1.01 -28.92 30.47
CA GLU A 226 -0.97 -30.38 30.43
C GLU A 226 -0.13 -30.95 31.58
N LEU A 227 0.97 -30.29 31.95
CA LEU A 227 1.78 -30.65 33.13
C LEU A 227 0.99 -30.48 34.43
N ILE A 228 0.19 -29.40 34.56
CA ILE A 228 -0.69 -29.19 35.73
C ILE A 228 -1.75 -30.28 35.82
N LYS A 229 -2.37 -30.67 34.71
CA LYS A 229 -3.37 -31.75 34.68
C LYS A 229 -2.78 -33.10 35.09
N ARG A 230 -1.59 -33.44 34.59
CA ARG A 230 -0.96 -34.75 34.82
C ARG A 230 -0.30 -34.86 36.19
N HIS A 231 0.21 -33.76 36.74
CA HIS A 231 0.98 -33.77 37.98
C HIS A 231 0.55 -32.66 38.96
N PRO A 232 -0.75 -32.58 39.34
CA PRO A 232 -1.26 -31.49 40.17
C PRO A 232 -0.59 -31.46 41.56
N SER A 233 -0.35 -32.63 42.15
CA SER A 233 0.27 -32.75 43.48
C SER A 233 1.74 -32.33 43.47
N LYS A 234 2.53 -32.67 42.44
CA LYS A 234 3.95 -32.29 42.33
C LYS A 234 4.13 -30.78 42.14
N ILE A 235 3.21 -30.13 41.42
CA ILE A 235 3.23 -28.68 41.24
C ILE A 235 2.72 -27.97 42.50
N ALA A 236 1.68 -28.50 43.15
CA ALA A 236 1.19 -27.96 44.42
C ALA A 236 2.17 -28.16 45.60
N SER A 237 2.95 -29.25 45.58
CA SER A 237 3.98 -29.57 46.58
C SER A 237 5.36 -28.98 46.26
N GLY A 238 5.53 -28.38 45.09
CA GLY A 238 6.75 -27.65 44.75
C GLY A 238 6.92 -26.51 45.76
N ASN A 239 8.10 -26.38 46.35
CA ASN A 239 8.43 -25.34 47.32
C ASN A 239 7.89 -23.99 46.85
N ARG A 240 6.80 -23.52 47.48
CA ARG A 240 6.27 -22.18 47.29
C ARG A 240 7.36 -21.20 47.73
N GLY A 241 8.12 -20.67 46.77
CA GLY A 241 9.08 -19.61 47.02
C GLY A 241 10.54 -20.07 47.10
N LYS A 242 11.10 -20.45 45.96
CA LYS A 242 12.32 -19.78 45.50
C LYS A 242 12.06 -19.39 44.05
N LYS A 243 11.97 -18.09 43.77
CA LYS A 243 12.16 -17.61 42.40
C LYS A 243 13.59 -17.99 42.03
N SER A 244 13.80 -19.12 41.39
CA SER A 244 15.04 -19.38 40.66
C SER A 244 15.00 -18.46 39.46
N THR A 245 15.47 -17.24 39.61
CA THR A 245 15.90 -16.44 38.47
C THR A 245 17.04 -17.22 37.84
N LEU A 246 16.74 -17.92 36.75
CA LEU A 246 17.75 -18.60 35.95
C LEU A 246 18.55 -17.53 35.23
N ASN A 247 19.86 -17.54 35.43
CA ASN A 247 20.78 -16.61 34.80
C ASN A 247 20.96 -17.04 33.34
N TYR A 248 21.31 -16.11 32.43
CA TYR A 248 21.51 -16.45 31.01
C TYR A 248 22.56 -17.55 30.81
N GLU A 249 23.58 -17.57 31.67
CA GLU A 249 24.62 -18.61 31.73
C GLU A 249 24.06 -19.99 32.11
N GLU A 250 23.12 -20.05 33.06
CA GLU A 250 22.48 -21.29 33.49
C GLU A 250 21.53 -21.82 32.41
N ILE A 251 20.85 -20.93 31.68
CA ILE A 251 20.01 -21.29 30.52
C ILE A 251 20.90 -21.84 29.39
N LEU A 252 22.06 -21.23 29.14
CA LEU A 252 23.04 -21.66 28.13
C LEU A 252 23.64 -23.03 28.48
N GLU A 253 24.00 -23.26 29.75
CA GLU A 253 24.49 -24.57 30.21
C GLU A 253 23.40 -25.65 30.09
N MET A 254 22.16 -25.34 30.47
CA MET A 254 21.04 -26.28 30.34
C MET A 254 20.76 -26.62 28.88
N THR A 255 20.79 -25.65 27.97
CA THR A 255 20.59 -25.88 26.53
C THR A 255 21.74 -26.63 25.88
N SER A 256 22.99 -26.43 26.33
CA SER A 256 24.15 -27.18 25.84
C SER A 256 24.11 -28.69 26.17
N LYS A 257 23.28 -29.10 27.15
CA LYS A 257 23.07 -30.51 27.54
C LYS A 257 21.85 -31.16 26.88
N PHE A 258 21.02 -30.40 26.15
CA PHE A 258 19.89 -30.93 25.40
C PHE A 258 20.27 -31.19 23.93
N SER A 259 21.02 -32.26 23.71
CA SER A 259 21.38 -32.74 22.37
C SER A 259 20.31 -33.64 21.73
N SER A 260 19.33 -34.14 22.50
CA SER A 260 18.21 -34.93 22.00
C SER A 260 16.99 -34.83 22.92
N VAL A 261 15.78 -34.81 22.32
CA VAL A 261 14.47 -34.85 22.99
C VAL A 261 14.26 -36.16 23.77
N GLU A 262 15.04 -37.21 23.49
CA GLU A 262 14.97 -38.49 24.21
C GLU A 262 15.45 -38.40 25.65
N ASN A 263 16.25 -37.39 26.01
CA ASN A 263 16.75 -37.18 27.37
C ASN A 263 15.70 -36.57 28.33
N LEU A 264 14.49 -36.25 27.83
CA LEU A 264 13.35 -35.74 28.60
C LEU A 264 12.31 -36.82 28.97
N ARG A 265 12.57 -38.09 28.66
CA ARG A 265 11.66 -39.20 28.98
C ARG A 265 11.74 -39.68 30.42
#